data_AF-A0A969XM71-F1
#
_entry.id   AF-A0A969XM71-F1
#
_cell.length_a   1.000
_cell.length_b   1.000
_cell.length_c   1.000
_cell.angle_alpha   90.00
_cell.angle_beta   90.00
_cell.angle_gamma   90.00
#
_symmetry.space_group_name_H-M   'P 1'
#
loop_
_entity.id
_entity.type
_entity.pdbx_description
1 polymer ?
#
loop_
_entity_poly.entity_id
_entity_poly.type
_entity_poly.pdbx_seq_one_letter_code
_entity_poly.pdbx_strand_id
1 'polypeptide(L)'
;APEPHRRAFEALGYAWSEVPGDRDAFLAAVRESLAADRPVIAFGIVGPPEACLITGYDRGGDVLLGRSFFQDVPDLAGAAGTEPSGYFRQERWHAETDNHAGFAALVVGERGPRPDAREVLASALEWAVRLERTPLWEGIPEHVCGLAAYEAWADGLAIAADYPPGDAQVLGLRQMVHADQTTMLVERRDAARFLRRMADAAPEAGASLCAAADAYEEVANQAPGVWLWGWGFDIGPEVGRDLAKPGVREGIAKHVRKAQEAEERAVEHLEQALQDLARS
;
A
#
# COMPACT_ATOMS: atom_id res chain seq x y z
N ALA A 1 -3.32 -11.62 -11.15
CA ALA A 1 -2.08 -10.96 -10.70
C ALA A 1 -2.26 -9.46 -10.63
N PRO A 2 -2.48 -8.88 -9.44
CA PRO A 2 -2.31 -7.47 -9.21
C PRO A 2 -0.91 -7.06 -9.68
N GLU A 3 -0.89 -6.03 -10.51
CA GLU A 3 0.33 -5.50 -11.15
C GLU A 3 1.48 -5.19 -10.16
N PRO A 4 1.24 -4.73 -8.91
CA PRO A 4 2.30 -4.54 -7.92
C PRO A 4 3.07 -5.82 -7.57
N HIS A 5 2.37 -6.95 -7.38
CA HIS A 5 3.02 -8.23 -7.04
C HIS A 5 3.93 -8.68 -8.20
N ARG A 6 3.40 -8.62 -9.42
CA ARG A 6 4.14 -8.99 -10.63
C ARG A 6 5.44 -8.22 -10.74
N ARG A 7 5.38 -6.89 -10.63
CA ARG A 7 6.54 -6.01 -10.74
C ARG A 7 7.56 -6.23 -9.62
N ALA A 8 7.10 -6.45 -8.40
CA ALA A 8 7.98 -6.71 -7.26
C ALA A 8 8.78 -8.02 -7.46
N PHE A 9 8.11 -9.12 -7.82
CA PHE A 9 8.78 -10.40 -8.05
C PHE A 9 9.70 -10.38 -9.28
N GLU A 10 9.27 -9.75 -10.38
CA GLU A 10 10.12 -9.56 -11.56
C GLU A 10 11.39 -8.77 -11.23
N ALA A 11 11.26 -7.64 -10.52
CA ALA A 11 12.40 -6.81 -10.13
C ALA A 11 13.38 -7.50 -9.17
N LEU A 12 12.91 -8.50 -8.42
CA LEU A 12 13.72 -9.34 -7.54
C LEU A 12 14.28 -10.59 -8.25
N GLY A 13 13.78 -10.92 -9.44
CA GLY A 13 14.16 -12.11 -10.19
C GLY A 13 13.64 -13.39 -9.57
N TYR A 14 12.42 -13.41 -9.02
CA TYR A 14 11.80 -14.62 -8.49
C TYR A 14 10.61 -15.03 -9.35
N ALA A 15 10.53 -16.33 -9.64
CA ALA A 15 9.27 -16.92 -10.09
C ALA A 15 8.24 -16.82 -8.96
N TRP A 16 6.97 -16.73 -9.30
CA TRP A 16 5.89 -16.65 -8.31
C TRP A 16 4.57 -17.12 -8.92
N SER A 17 3.62 -17.45 -8.06
CA SER A 17 2.24 -17.76 -8.48
C SER A 17 1.24 -17.29 -7.45
N GLU A 18 0.04 -16.97 -7.92
CA GLU A 18 -1.11 -16.69 -7.06
C GLU A 18 -1.89 -17.95 -6.80
N VAL A 19 -2.26 -18.13 -5.55
CA VAL A 19 -3.10 -19.23 -5.11
C VAL A 19 -4.46 -18.64 -4.76
N PRO A 20 -5.55 -19.10 -5.40
CA PRO A 20 -6.89 -18.63 -5.09
C PRO A 20 -7.30 -19.04 -3.67
N GLY A 21 -8.28 -18.34 -3.11
CA GLY A 21 -8.79 -18.55 -1.77
C GLY A 21 -9.56 -19.82 -1.48
N ASP A 22 -9.47 -20.82 -2.34
CA ASP A 22 -9.98 -22.15 -2.01
C ASP A 22 -9.07 -22.81 -0.97
N ARG A 23 -9.67 -23.34 0.12
CA ARG A 23 -8.94 -23.94 1.23
C ARG A 23 -7.95 -25.01 0.77
N ASP A 24 -8.39 -25.90 -0.11
CA ASP A 24 -7.60 -27.07 -0.48
C ASP A 24 -6.47 -26.69 -1.44
N ALA A 25 -6.73 -25.78 -2.39
CA ALA A 25 -5.70 -25.19 -3.24
C ALA A 25 -4.64 -24.43 -2.41
N PHE A 26 -5.08 -23.61 -1.44
CA PHE A 26 -4.20 -22.90 -0.52
C PHE A 26 -3.31 -23.86 0.27
N LEU A 27 -3.89 -24.89 0.88
CA LEU A 27 -3.14 -25.86 1.68
C LEU A 27 -2.19 -26.70 0.83
N ALA A 28 -2.58 -27.08 -0.38
CA ALA A 28 -1.70 -27.77 -1.31
C ALA A 28 -0.46 -26.92 -1.62
N ALA A 29 -0.67 -25.64 -1.94
CA ALA A 29 0.41 -24.70 -2.22
C ALA A 29 1.32 -24.43 -1.01
N VAL A 30 0.75 -24.28 0.19
CA VAL A 30 1.53 -24.15 1.44
C VAL A 30 2.40 -25.39 1.67
N ARG A 31 1.83 -26.59 1.54
CA ARG A 31 2.59 -27.83 1.73
C ARG A 31 3.73 -27.96 0.73
N GLU A 32 3.46 -27.69 -0.55
CA GLU A 32 4.47 -27.74 -1.61
C GLU A 32 5.59 -26.72 -1.38
N SER A 33 5.24 -25.47 -1.09
CA SER A 33 6.20 -24.39 -0.84
C SER A 33 7.08 -24.69 0.38
N LEU A 34 6.48 -25.12 1.49
CA LEU A 34 7.23 -25.43 2.71
C LEU A 34 8.08 -26.70 2.56
N ALA A 35 7.66 -27.69 1.77
CA ALA A 35 8.49 -28.84 1.44
C ALA A 35 9.73 -28.46 0.61
N ALA A 36 9.68 -27.31 -0.06
CA ALA A 36 10.81 -26.71 -0.75
C ALA A 36 11.55 -25.65 0.11
N ASP A 37 11.34 -25.64 1.43
CA ASP A 37 11.93 -24.70 2.40
C ASP A 37 11.65 -23.22 2.09
N ARG A 38 10.49 -22.92 1.48
CA ARG A 38 10.06 -21.56 1.15
C ARG A 38 8.76 -21.16 1.86
N PRO A 39 8.72 -20.00 2.53
CA PRO A 39 7.48 -19.51 3.12
C PRO A 39 6.47 -19.08 2.04
N VAL A 40 5.20 -19.05 2.41
CA VAL A 40 4.12 -18.48 1.59
C VAL A 40 3.75 -17.11 2.14
N ILE A 41 3.52 -16.13 1.26
CA ILE A 41 2.96 -14.83 1.66
C ILE A 41 1.44 -14.94 1.57
N ALA A 42 0.72 -14.78 2.68
CA ALA A 42 -0.73 -14.87 2.71
C ALA A 42 -1.33 -13.56 3.25
N PHE A 43 -2.55 -13.23 2.85
CA PHE A 43 -3.24 -12.00 3.27
C PHE A 43 -4.46 -12.32 4.14
N GLY A 44 -4.67 -11.52 5.20
CA GLY A 44 -5.86 -11.60 6.05
C GLY A 44 -5.93 -12.78 7.02
N ILE A 45 -4.82 -13.48 7.26
CA ILE A 45 -4.79 -14.59 8.24
C ILE A 45 -4.78 -14.06 9.68
N VAL A 46 -4.09 -12.95 9.93
CA VAL A 46 -4.02 -12.29 11.24
C VAL A 46 -4.23 -10.79 11.06
N GLY A 47 -5.28 -10.26 11.66
CA GLY A 47 -5.65 -8.85 11.62
C GLY A 47 -6.32 -8.40 10.32
N PRO A 48 -6.13 -7.13 9.91
CA PRO A 48 -6.64 -6.60 8.64
C PRO A 48 -6.15 -7.44 7.44
N PRO A 49 -6.67 -7.20 6.21
CA PRO A 49 -6.29 -7.95 5.00
C PRO A 49 -4.87 -7.61 4.51
N GLU A 50 -3.88 -7.86 5.36
CA GLU A 50 -2.49 -7.49 5.24
C GLU A 50 -1.59 -8.73 5.14
N ALA A 51 -0.39 -8.54 4.60
CA ALA A 51 0.54 -9.63 4.35
C ALA A 51 1.10 -10.24 5.64
N CYS A 52 1.14 -11.57 5.68
CA CYS A 52 1.84 -12.36 6.68
C CYS A 52 2.63 -13.48 6.01
N LEU A 53 3.59 -14.05 6.74
CA LEU A 53 4.34 -15.21 6.30
C LEU A 53 3.75 -16.47 6.92
N ILE A 54 3.44 -17.47 6.09
CA ILE A 54 3.15 -18.84 6.52
C ILE A 54 4.44 -19.65 6.44
N THR A 55 4.84 -20.19 7.59
CA THR A 55 6.11 -20.89 7.78
C THR A 55 5.92 -22.31 8.30
N GLY A 56 4.69 -22.68 8.66
CA GLY A 56 4.35 -24.02 9.12
C GLY A 56 2.85 -24.26 9.13
N TYR A 57 2.48 -25.52 9.33
CA TYR A 57 1.12 -25.94 9.57
C TYR A 57 1.11 -27.13 10.54
N ASP A 58 -0.01 -27.32 11.22
CA ASP A 58 -0.25 -28.45 12.12
C ASP A 58 -1.66 -29.01 11.87
N ARG A 59 -1.95 -30.20 12.41
CA ARG A 59 -3.24 -30.91 12.28
C ARG A 59 -3.73 -30.99 10.84
N GLY A 60 -2.83 -31.34 9.92
CA GLY A 60 -3.16 -31.46 8.50
C GLY A 60 -3.56 -30.15 7.81
N GLY A 61 -3.25 -28.98 8.38
CA GLY A 61 -3.56 -27.67 7.80
C GLY A 61 -4.75 -26.95 8.44
N ASP A 62 -5.36 -27.53 9.48
CA ASP A 62 -6.37 -26.84 10.28
C ASP A 62 -5.78 -25.73 11.16
N VAL A 63 -4.44 -25.75 11.34
CA VAL A 63 -3.67 -24.74 12.05
C VAL A 63 -2.56 -24.25 11.14
N LEU A 64 -2.45 -22.92 11.00
CA LEU A 64 -1.32 -22.26 10.33
C LEU A 64 -0.39 -21.63 11.36
N LEU A 65 0.91 -21.69 11.07
CA LEU A 65 1.96 -21.08 11.86
C LEU A 65 2.69 -20.05 11.01
N GLY A 66 3.04 -18.90 11.59
CA GLY A 66 3.60 -17.83 10.80
C GLY A 66 4.07 -16.60 11.55
N ARG A 67 4.35 -15.54 10.78
CA ARG A 67 4.67 -14.21 11.32
C ARG A 67 3.77 -13.17 10.66
N SER A 68 3.11 -12.35 11.48
CA SER A 68 2.38 -11.17 11.04
C SER A 68 2.90 -9.95 11.79
N PHE A 69 2.75 -8.76 11.20
CA PHE A 69 2.96 -7.50 11.92
C PHE A 69 1.92 -7.34 13.05
N PHE A 70 0.68 -7.77 12.81
CA PHE A 70 -0.46 -7.53 13.70
C PHE A 70 -0.60 -8.53 14.85
N GLN A 71 0.17 -9.62 14.86
CA GLN A 71 0.02 -10.69 15.86
C GLN A 71 0.24 -10.22 17.31
N ASP A 72 1.01 -9.14 17.50
CA ASP A 72 1.36 -8.60 18.82
C ASP A 72 0.54 -7.32 19.14
N VAL A 73 -0.44 -6.96 18.30
CA VAL A 73 -1.32 -5.81 18.48
C VAL A 73 -2.65 -6.29 19.04
N PRO A 74 -2.96 -6.10 20.34
CA PRO A 74 -4.09 -6.77 21.01
C PRO A 74 -5.44 -6.62 20.30
N ASP A 75 -5.73 -5.42 19.78
CA ASP A 75 -7.02 -5.13 19.12
C ASP A 75 -7.09 -5.64 17.68
N LEU A 76 -5.95 -6.04 17.09
CA LEU A 76 -5.85 -6.50 15.69
C LEU A 76 -5.40 -7.96 15.56
N ALA A 77 -4.83 -8.59 16.59
CA ALA A 77 -4.39 -9.98 16.52
C ALA A 77 -5.55 -10.97 16.37
N GLY A 78 -6.77 -10.56 16.73
CA GLY A 78 -7.96 -11.40 16.65
C GLY A 78 -7.84 -12.63 17.56
N ALA A 79 -8.13 -13.81 17.00
CA ALA A 79 -8.06 -15.09 17.72
C ALA A 79 -6.68 -15.77 17.66
N ALA A 80 -5.67 -15.11 17.06
CA ALA A 80 -4.35 -15.70 16.88
C ALA A 80 -3.68 -15.96 18.24
N GLY A 81 -3.26 -17.20 18.45
CA GLY A 81 -2.38 -17.57 19.56
C GLY A 81 -0.92 -17.27 19.25
N THR A 82 -0.06 -17.41 20.26
CA THR A 82 1.41 -17.27 20.11
C THR A 82 2.10 -18.57 20.51
N GLU A 83 2.89 -19.14 19.60
CA GLU A 83 3.77 -20.27 19.89
C GLU A 83 4.99 -19.84 20.74
N PRO A 84 5.65 -20.75 21.48
CA PRO A 84 6.89 -20.45 22.20
C PRO A 84 8.02 -19.89 21.32
N SER A 85 7.98 -20.15 20.01
CA SER A 85 8.90 -19.57 19.01
C SER A 85 8.62 -18.10 18.69
N GLY A 86 7.53 -17.52 19.20
CA GLY A 86 7.06 -16.18 18.88
C GLY A 86 6.33 -16.09 17.53
N TYR A 87 5.95 -17.22 16.95
CA TYR A 87 5.15 -17.27 15.72
C TYR A 87 3.67 -17.27 16.10
N PHE A 88 2.82 -16.69 15.26
CA PHE A 88 1.39 -16.82 15.47
C PHE A 88 0.96 -18.28 15.26
N ARG A 89 -0.09 -18.67 15.96
CA ARG A 89 -0.83 -19.92 15.78
C ARG A 89 -2.27 -19.55 15.46
N GLN A 90 -2.68 -19.70 14.21
CA GLN A 90 -4.06 -19.42 13.80
C GLN A 90 -4.80 -20.73 13.56
N GLU A 91 -5.78 -21.03 14.42
CA GLU A 91 -6.74 -22.10 14.19
C GLU A 91 -7.91 -21.55 13.37
N ARG A 92 -8.65 -22.41 12.67
CA ARG A 92 -9.87 -22.04 11.92
C ARG A 92 -9.70 -20.86 10.94
N TRP A 93 -8.47 -20.60 10.50
CA TRP A 93 -8.09 -19.49 9.62
C TRP A 93 -9.02 -19.35 8.40
N HIS A 94 -9.42 -20.45 7.77
CA HIS A 94 -10.30 -20.40 6.59
C HIS A 94 -11.73 -19.93 6.92
N ALA A 95 -12.25 -20.22 8.11
CA ALA A 95 -13.60 -19.81 8.53
C ALA A 95 -13.59 -18.41 9.20
N GLU A 96 -12.47 -18.02 9.77
CA GLU A 96 -12.31 -16.76 10.52
C GLU A 96 -11.77 -15.62 9.66
N THR A 97 -11.16 -15.90 8.51
CA THR A 97 -10.80 -14.84 7.58
C THR A 97 -12.04 -14.42 6.78
N ASP A 98 -12.58 -13.25 7.13
CA ASP A 98 -13.65 -12.58 6.41
C ASP A 98 -13.11 -11.96 5.12
N ASN A 99 -13.07 -12.73 4.03
CA ASN A 99 -12.43 -12.28 2.80
C ASN A 99 -13.40 -11.75 1.76
N HIS A 100 -13.91 -10.55 2.01
CA HIS A 100 -14.72 -9.82 1.04
C HIS A 100 -13.95 -9.40 -0.23
N ALA A 101 -12.61 -9.46 -0.23
CA ALA A 101 -11.75 -9.07 -1.36
C ALA A 101 -11.20 -10.27 -2.19
N GLY A 102 -11.48 -11.51 -1.78
CA GLY A 102 -10.88 -12.72 -2.34
C GLY A 102 -9.49 -13.01 -1.74
N PHE A 103 -9.27 -14.21 -1.20
CA PHE A 103 -7.94 -14.56 -0.72
C PHE A 103 -7.00 -14.79 -1.89
N ALA A 104 -5.80 -14.23 -1.75
CA ALA A 104 -4.64 -14.67 -2.49
C ALA A 104 -3.57 -15.11 -1.49
N ALA A 105 -2.86 -16.19 -1.80
CA ALA A 105 -1.51 -16.39 -1.32
C ALA A 105 -0.56 -16.21 -2.50
N LEU A 106 0.65 -15.73 -2.21
CA LEU A 106 1.75 -15.66 -3.17
C LEU A 106 2.74 -16.74 -2.79
N VAL A 107 2.92 -17.71 -3.68
CA VAL A 107 3.96 -18.73 -3.55
C VAL A 107 5.21 -18.19 -4.22
N VAL A 108 6.28 -18.09 -3.43
CA VAL A 108 7.60 -17.73 -3.95
C VAL A 108 8.23 -18.96 -4.60
N GLY A 109 8.56 -18.83 -5.87
CA GLY A 109 9.22 -19.86 -6.66
C GLY A 109 10.74 -19.73 -6.64
N GLU A 110 11.38 -20.37 -7.62
CA GLU A 110 12.83 -20.34 -7.77
C GLU A 110 13.36 -18.94 -8.11
N ARG A 111 14.60 -18.69 -7.70
CA ARG A 111 15.32 -17.46 -8.03
C ARG A 111 15.95 -17.58 -9.42
N GLY A 112 15.59 -16.66 -10.30
CA GLY A 112 16.17 -16.47 -11.62
C GLY A 112 17.14 -15.27 -11.68
N PRO A 113 17.54 -14.87 -12.91
CA PRO A 113 18.32 -13.66 -13.10
C PRO A 113 17.49 -12.44 -12.72
N ARG A 114 18.16 -11.45 -12.11
CA ARG A 114 17.55 -10.16 -11.82
C ARG A 114 17.62 -9.28 -13.08
N PRO A 115 16.54 -8.57 -13.46
CA PRO A 115 16.59 -7.60 -14.54
C PRO A 115 17.60 -6.50 -14.25
N ASP A 116 18.04 -5.81 -15.31
CA ASP A 116 18.92 -4.65 -15.12
C ASP A 116 18.18 -3.54 -14.35
N ALA A 117 18.91 -2.82 -13.51
CA ALA A 117 18.31 -1.79 -12.68
C ALA A 117 17.62 -0.70 -13.52
N ARG A 118 18.19 -0.35 -14.68
CA ARG A 118 17.61 0.59 -15.64
C ARG A 118 16.31 0.08 -16.25
N GLU A 119 16.21 -1.22 -16.53
CA GLU A 119 14.96 -1.84 -17.02
C GLU A 119 13.87 -1.80 -15.96
N VAL A 120 14.22 -2.11 -14.71
CA VAL A 120 13.30 -1.99 -13.56
C VAL A 120 12.82 -0.55 -13.40
N LEU A 121 13.73 0.43 -13.52
CA LEU A 121 13.37 1.85 -13.48
C LEU A 121 12.39 2.20 -14.58
N ALA A 122 12.72 1.95 -15.85
CA ALA A 122 11.88 2.32 -16.98
C ALA A 122 10.46 1.74 -16.81
N SER A 123 10.38 0.45 -16.48
CA SER A 123 9.10 -0.21 -16.26
C SER A 123 8.32 0.40 -15.09
N ALA A 124 8.98 0.73 -13.98
CA ALA A 124 8.34 1.35 -12.82
C ALA A 124 7.82 2.76 -13.15
N LEU A 125 8.58 3.56 -13.89
CA LEU A 125 8.17 4.91 -14.31
C LEU A 125 6.98 4.87 -15.26
N GLU A 126 6.98 4.00 -16.25
CA GLU A 126 5.86 3.82 -17.19
C GLU A 126 4.56 3.51 -16.43
N TRP A 127 4.64 2.64 -15.43
CA TRP A 127 3.49 2.28 -14.63
C TRP A 127 3.05 3.41 -13.71
N ALA A 128 3.99 4.08 -13.02
CA ALA A 128 3.68 5.21 -12.16
C ALA A 128 2.97 6.34 -12.94
N VAL A 129 3.50 6.73 -14.11
CA VAL A 129 2.87 7.73 -14.98
C VAL A 129 1.48 7.27 -15.42
N ARG A 130 1.31 5.99 -15.80
CA ARG A 130 -0.01 5.45 -16.15
C ARG A 130 -1.00 5.58 -15.00
N LEU A 131 -0.61 5.22 -13.78
CA LEU A 131 -1.47 5.35 -12.60
C LEU A 131 -1.88 6.80 -12.38
N GLU A 132 -0.91 7.72 -12.37
CA GLU A 132 -1.14 9.12 -12.06
C GLU A 132 -2.01 9.83 -13.12
N ARG A 133 -1.91 9.40 -14.39
CA ARG A 133 -2.72 9.91 -15.50
C ARG A 133 -4.07 9.19 -15.67
N THR A 134 -4.37 8.16 -14.88
CA THR A 134 -5.66 7.46 -14.92
C THR A 134 -6.61 8.14 -13.92
N PRO A 135 -7.67 8.84 -14.35
CA PRO A 135 -8.54 9.57 -13.43
C PRO A 135 -9.60 8.69 -12.76
N LEU A 136 -9.97 7.56 -13.39
CA LEU A 136 -10.97 6.62 -12.90
C LEU A 136 -10.48 5.20 -13.14
N TRP A 137 -10.46 4.37 -12.10
CA TRP A 137 -9.94 3.01 -12.22
C TRP A 137 -10.97 2.09 -12.88
N GLU A 138 -10.53 1.37 -13.91
CA GLU A 138 -11.39 0.43 -14.61
C GLU A 138 -11.81 -0.72 -13.69
N GLY A 139 -13.10 -1.09 -13.75
CA GLY A 139 -13.64 -2.21 -12.99
C GLY A 139 -14.09 -1.89 -11.56
N ILE A 140 -13.86 -0.66 -11.07
CA ILE A 140 -14.37 -0.21 -9.77
C ILE A 140 -15.16 1.10 -9.98
N PRO A 141 -16.51 1.05 -9.96
CA PRO A 141 -17.34 2.24 -10.11
C PRO A 141 -16.95 3.35 -9.12
N GLU A 142 -16.88 4.59 -9.59
CA GLU A 142 -16.62 5.79 -8.79
C GLU A 142 -15.23 5.85 -8.11
N HIS A 143 -14.31 4.92 -8.42
CA HIS A 143 -12.95 4.94 -7.89
C HIS A 143 -12.07 5.97 -8.62
N VAL A 144 -12.08 7.20 -8.13
CA VAL A 144 -11.20 8.28 -8.61
C VAL A 144 -9.76 7.97 -8.17
N CYS A 145 -8.81 8.04 -9.10
CA CYS A 145 -7.40 7.71 -8.86
C CYS A 145 -6.44 8.71 -9.53
N GLY A 146 -5.13 8.52 -9.31
CA GLY A 146 -4.07 9.38 -9.82
C GLY A 146 -4.21 10.84 -9.39
N LEU A 147 -3.79 11.77 -10.26
CA LEU A 147 -3.86 13.21 -9.99
C LEU A 147 -5.28 13.72 -9.75
N ALA A 148 -6.30 13.05 -10.30
CA ALA A 148 -7.70 13.42 -10.09
C ALA A 148 -8.18 13.13 -8.65
N ALA A 149 -7.56 12.16 -7.96
CA ALA A 149 -7.94 11.80 -6.59
C ALA A 149 -7.70 12.92 -5.58
N TYR A 150 -6.70 13.77 -5.82
CA TYR A 150 -6.40 14.90 -4.93
C TYR A 150 -7.54 15.93 -4.89
N GLU A 151 -8.06 16.32 -6.05
CA GLU A 151 -9.19 17.26 -6.10
C GLU A 151 -10.46 16.61 -5.54
N ALA A 152 -10.72 15.34 -5.88
CA ALA A 152 -11.85 14.59 -5.32
C ALA A 152 -11.76 14.47 -3.78
N TRP A 153 -10.57 14.28 -3.23
CA TRP A 153 -10.33 14.26 -1.79
C TRP A 153 -10.59 15.64 -1.16
N ALA A 154 -10.04 16.70 -1.76
CA ALA A 154 -10.24 18.07 -1.29
C ALA A 154 -11.72 18.50 -1.33
N ASP A 155 -12.45 18.09 -2.35
CA ASP A 155 -13.89 18.35 -2.49
C ASP A 155 -14.73 17.50 -1.54
N GLY A 156 -14.36 16.23 -1.35
CA GLY A 156 -15.00 15.35 -0.36
C GLY A 156 -14.92 15.91 1.06
N LEU A 157 -13.80 16.56 1.43
CA LEU A 157 -13.65 17.27 2.70
C LEU A 157 -14.64 18.44 2.86
N ALA A 158 -15.15 19.02 1.77
CA ALA A 158 -16.11 20.12 1.81
C ALA A 158 -17.57 19.66 2.02
N ILE A 159 -17.87 18.37 1.84
CA ILE A 159 -19.24 17.84 1.96
C ILE A 159 -19.63 17.78 3.45
N ALA A 160 -20.35 18.78 3.94
CA ALA A 160 -20.70 18.87 5.36
C ALA A 160 -21.52 17.67 5.88
N ALA A 161 -22.36 17.08 5.03
CA ALA A 161 -23.18 15.92 5.36
C ALA A 161 -22.35 14.66 5.67
N ASP A 162 -21.11 14.59 5.19
CA ASP A 162 -20.20 13.47 5.39
C ASP A 162 -19.49 13.50 6.76
N TYR A 163 -19.63 14.62 7.50
CA TYR A 163 -19.02 14.85 8.80
C TYR A 163 -20.07 15.29 9.85
N PRO A 164 -21.12 14.48 10.11
CA PRO A 164 -22.19 14.82 11.04
C PRO A 164 -21.67 14.93 12.49
N PRO A 165 -21.80 16.11 13.14
CA PRO A 165 -21.40 16.26 14.53
C PRO A 165 -22.21 15.34 15.45
N GLY A 166 -21.50 14.60 16.31
CA GLY A 166 -22.13 13.71 17.31
C GLY A 166 -22.40 12.28 16.82
N ASP A 167 -22.15 11.97 15.54
CA ASP A 167 -22.17 10.60 15.03
C ASP A 167 -20.76 9.98 15.12
N ALA A 168 -20.50 9.30 16.23
CA ALA A 168 -19.18 8.71 16.48
C ALA A 168 -18.82 7.60 15.47
N GLN A 169 -19.81 6.90 14.92
CA GLN A 169 -19.57 5.82 13.96
C GLN A 169 -19.09 6.37 12.63
N VAL A 170 -19.81 7.35 12.08
CA VAL A 170 -19.43 7.99 10.82
C VAL A 170 -18.08 8.72 10.96
N LEU A 171 -17.88 9.46 12.06
CA LEU A 171 -16.63 10.17 12.29
C LEU A 171 -15.44 9.23 12.52
N GLY A 172 -15.65 8.07 13.13
CA GLY A 172 -14.62 7.03 13.27
C GLY A 172 -14.19 6.46 11.92
N LEU A 173 -15.13 6.19 11.02
CA LEU A 173 -14.83 5.77 9.65
C LEU A 173 -14.06 6.86 8.88
N ARG A 174 -14.51 8.12 8.98
CA ARG A 174 -13.81 9.26 8.33
C ARG A 174 -12.40 9.44 8.86
N GLN A 175 -12.20 9.28 10.16
CA GLN A 175 -10.89 9.33 10.79
C GLN A 175 -9.95 8.27 10.23
N MET A 176 -10.38 7.01 10.14
CA MET A 176 -9.58 5.92 9.57
C MET A 176 -9.21 6.21 8.11
N VAL A 177 -10.19 6.52 7.26
CA VAL A 177 -9.95 6.81 5.84
C VAL A 177 -9.00 8.00 5.65
N HIS A 178 -9.17 9.06 6.45
CA HIS A 178 -8.29 10.24 6.41
C HIS A 178 -6.84 9.91 6.80
N ALA A 179 -6.63 8.99 7.74
CA ALA A 179 -5.31 8.52 8.13
C ALA A 179 -4.63 7.74 7.00
N ASP A 180 -5.36 6.83 6.35
CA ASP A 180 -4.85 6.05 5.21
C ASP A 180 -4.46 6.96 4.04
N GLN A 181 -5.33 7.93 3.71
CA GLN A 181 -5.06 8.92 2.66
C GLN A 181 -3.83 9.78 2.99
N THR A 182 -3.65 10.18 4.25
CA THR A 182 -2.46 10.94 4.67
C THR A 182 -1.19 10.11 4.52
N THR A 183 -1.25 8.80 4.83
CA THR A 183 -0.10 7.89 4.70
C THR A 183 0.44 7.88 3.27
N MET A 184 -0.44 7.92 2.26
CA MET A 184 -0.04 7.98 0.84
C MET A 184 0.83 9.21 0.51
N LEU A 185 0.59 10.35 1.18
CA LEU A 185 1.45 11.53 1.02
C LEU A 185 2.83 11.31 1.66
N VAL A 186 2.88 10.67 2.83
CA VAL A 186 4.13 10.41 3.55
C VAL A 186 5.02 9.46 2.76
N GLU A 187 4.45 8.43 2.13
CA GLU A 187 5.15 7.43 1.34
C GLU A 187 5.80 8.00 0.07
N ARG A 188 5.45 9.23 -0.35
CA ARG A 188 6.21 9.92 -1.42
C ARG A 188 7.69 10.12 -1.07
N ARG A 189 8.08 10.08 0.21
CA ARG A 189 9.49 10.02 0.62
C ARG A 189 10.19 8.75 0.17
N ASP A 190 9.49 7.61 0.15
CA ASP A 190 10.04 6.35 -0.31
C ASP A 190 10.21 6.35 -1.84
N ALA A 191 9.25 6.93 -2.56
CA ALA A 191 9.37 7.19 -3.99
C ALA A 191 10.58 8.09 -4.30
N ALA A 192 10.72 9.22 -3.59
CA ALA A 192 11.87 10.11 -3.74
C ALA A 192 13.21 9.40 -3.48
N ARG A 193 13.30 8.59 -2.42
CA ARG A 193 14.51 7.80 -2.13
C ARG A 193 14.79 6.75 -3.20
N PHE A 194 13.76 6.13 -3.76
CA PHE A 194 13.92 5.21 -4.89
C PHE A 194 14.49 5.94 -6.10
N LEU A 195 13.87 7.05 -6.54
CA LEU A 195 14.32 7.81 -7.71
C LEU A 195 15.76 8.32 -7.58
N ARG A 196 16.14 8.84 -6.39
CA ARG A 196 17.53 9.27 -6.14
C ARG A 196 18.53 8.12 -6.23
N ARG A 197 18.19 6.92 -5.74
CA ARG A 197 19.03 5.73 -5.91
C ARG A 197 19.14 5.31 -7.38
N MET A 198 18.08 5.48 -8.14
CA MET A 198 18.04 5.10 -9.55
C MET A 198 18.75 6.09 -10.47
N ALA A 199 19.02 7.31 -10.02
CA ALA A 199 19.85 8.27 -10.76
C ALA A 199 21.28 7.74 -11.02
N ASP A 200 21.82 6.92 -10.12
CA ASP A 200 23.12 6.26 -10.32
C ASP A 200 23.05 5.16 -11.39
N ALA A 201 21.91 4.48 -11.51
CA ALA A 201 21.68 3.38 -12.46
C ALA A 201 21.31 3.88 -13.86
N ALA A 202 20.79 5.10 -13.97
CA ALA A 202 20.47 5.75 -15.24
C ALA A 202 20.91 7.23 -15.23
N PRO A 203 22.23 7.51 -15.30
CA PRO A 203 22.74 8.88 -15.23
C PRO A 203 22.17 9.81 -16.30
N GLU A 204 21.80 9.27 -17.47
CA GLU A 204 21.17 10.03 -18.56
C GLU A 204 19.83 10.67 -18.17
N ALA A 205 19.09 10.05 -17.26
CA ALA A 205 17.82 10.56 -16.73
C ALA A 205 17.97 11.16 -15.33
N GLY A 206 19.18 11.15 -14.76
CA GLY A 206 19.43 11.46 -13.35
C GLY A 206 18.92 12.85 -12.92
N ALA A 207 19.03 13.86 -13.78
CA ALA A 207 18.52 15.19 -13.48
C ALA A 207 16.99 15.20 -13.31
N SER A 208 16.27 14.57 -14.24
CA SER A 208 14.81 14.44 -14.20
C SER A 208 14.35 13.59 -13.02
N LEU A 209 15.07 12.51 -12.70
CA LEU A 209 14.77 11.65 -11.54
C LEU A 209 14.94 12.41 -10.21
N CYS A 210 16.01 13.19 -10.07
CA CYS A 210 16.22 14.02 -8.89
C CYS A 210 15.17 15.13 -8.77
N ALA A 211 14.79 15.77 -9.88
CA ALA A 211 13.73 16.78 -9.88
C ALA A 211 12.37 16.19 -9.46
N ALA A 212 12.01 15.00 -9.97
CA ALA A 212 10.83 14.27 -9.53
C ALA A 212 10.90 13.92 -8.03
N ALA A 213 12.06 13.48 -7.55
CA ALA A 213 12.26 13.16 -6.14
C ALA A 213 12.07 14.38 -5.24
N ASP A 214 12.57 15.56 -5.64
CA ASP A 214 12.41 16.80 -4.88
C ASP A 214 10.93 17.22 -4.83
N ALA A 215 10.21 17.12 -5.95
CA ALA A 215 8.77 17.36 -6.00
C ALA A 215 7.99 16.38 -5.09
N TYR A 216 8.37 15.10 -5.04
CA TYR A 216 7.78 14.13 -4.10
C TYR A 216 8.07 14.42 -2.62
N GLU A 217 9.22 14.99 -2.29
CA GLU A 217 9.45 15.50 -0.93
C GLU A 217 8.52 16.66 -0.60
N GLU A 218 8.25 17.56 -1.56
CA GLU A 218 7.29 18.66 -1.38
C GLU A 218 5.87 18.14 -1.11
N VAL A 219 5.45 17.06 -1.79
CA VAL A 219 4.19 16.34 -1.51
C VAL A 219 4.18 15.85 -0.06
N ALA A 220 5.21 15.09 0.33
CA ALA A 220 5.30 14.53 1.67
C ALA A 220 5.41 15.59 2.78
N ASN A 221 5.89 16.78 2.44
CA ASN A 221 5.97 17.94 3.35
C ASN A 221 4.61 18.62 3.55
N GLN A 222 3.58 18.30 2.76
CA GLN A 222 2.21 18.71 3.05
C GLN A 222 1.53 17.86 4.13
N ALA A 223 2.03 16.64 4.40
CA ALA A 223 1.40 15.71 5.34
C ALA A 223 1.12 16.33 6.74
N PRO A 224 2.00 17.14 7.36
CA PRO A 224 1.69 17.81 8.64
C PRO A 224 0.54 18.82 8.58
N GLY A 225 0.23 19.36 7.40
CA GLY A 225 -0.92 20.25 7.18
C GLY A 225 -2.22 19.51 6.86
N VAL A 226 -2.12 18.22 6.52
CA VAL A 226 -3.24 17.31 6.29
C VAL A 226 -3.58 16.53 7.58
N TRP A 227 -2.57 16.17 8.36
CA TRP A 227 -2.67 15.46 9.63
C TRP A 227 -2.15 16.29 10.80
N LEU A 228 -3.09 16.83 11.58
CA LEU A 228 -2.82 17.87 12.58
C LEU A 228 -2.48 17.31 13.98
N TRP A 229 -2.65 16.00 14.21
CA TRP A 229 -2.76 15.42 15.55
C TRP A 229 -1.51 14.65 16.01
N GLY A 230 -0.43 14.68 15.22
CA GLY A 230 0.77 13.88 15.47
C GLY A 230 0.58 12.40 15.13
N TRP A 231 1.67 11.70 14.82
CA TRP A 231 1.63 10.29 14.42
C TRP A 231 1.73 9.36 15.63
N GLY A 232 0.89 8.32 15.66
CA GLY A 232 0.87 7.31 16.72
C GLY A 232 0.02 6.10 16.33
N PHE A 233 0.16 5.00 17.07
CA PHE A 233 -0.63 3.79 16.87
C PHE A 233 -2.11 3.97 17.21
N ASP A 234 -2.41 4.83 18.20
CA ASP A 234 -3.77 5.21 18.56
C ASP A 234 -4.15 6.52 17.87
N ILE A 235 -5.15 6.43 16.98
CA ILE A 235 -5.79 7.61 16.41
C ILE A 235 -6.89 8.07 17.38
N GLY A 236 -6.62 9.13 18.13
CA GLY A 236 -7.52 9.59 19.18
C GLY A 236 -8.83 10.20 18.64
N PRO A 237 -9.90 10.21 19.46
CA PRO A 237 -11.22 10.71 19.06
C PRO A 237 -11.25 12.22 18.73
N GLU A 238 -10.19 12.96 19.06
CA GLU A 238 -9.97 14.33 18.62
C GLU A 238 -9.96 14.49 17.11
N VAL A 239 -9.48 13.50 16.36
CA VAL A 239 -9.44 13.57 14.89
C VAL A 239 -10.85 13.67 14.34
N GLY A 240 -11.74 12.73 14.70
CA GLY A 240 -13.15 12.80 14.30
C GLY A 240 -13.86 14.07 14.76
N ARG A 241 -13.62 14.52 16.01
CA ARG A 241 -14.20 15.77 16.53
C ARG A 241 -13.75 17.02 15.76
N ASP A 242 -12.49 17.09 15.38
CA ASP A 242 -11.95 18.22 14.64
C ASP A 242 -12.31 18.16 13.16
N LEU A 243 -12.34 16.96 12.56
CA LEU A 243 -12.87 16.76 11.22
C LEU A 243 -14.33 17.17 11.10
N ALA A 244 -15.13 17.18 12.18
CA ALA A 244 -16.49 17.73 12.14
C ALA A 244 -16.53 19.26 11.93
N LYS A 245 -15.42 19.99 12.15
CA LYS A 245 -15.34 21.45 12.01
C LYS A 245 -14.99 21.85 10.57
N PRO A 246 -15.84 22.64 9.87
CA PRO A 246 -15.58 23.03 8.48
C PRO A 246 -14.23 23.73 8.27
N GLY A 247 -13.83 24.65 9.14
CA GLY A 247 -12.57 25.38 9.01
C GLY A 247 -11.32 24.48 9.11
N VAL A 248 -11.38 23.36 9.83
CA VAL A 248 -10.31 22.37 9.88
C VAL A 248 -10.20 21.68 8.52
N ARG A 249 -11.33 21.20 7.98
CA ARG A 249 -11.38 20.53 6.67
C ARG A 249 -10.97 21.45 5.53
N GLU A 250 -11.35 22.73 5.57
CA GLU A 250 -10.89 23.74 4.61
C GLU A 250 -9.37 23.97 4.66
N GLY A 251 -8.78 23.93 5.87
CA GLY A 251 -7.33 23.99 6.05
C GLY A 251 -6.63 22.78 5.43
N ILE A 252 -7.13 21.58 5.72
CA ILE A 252 -6.64 20.32 5.17
C ILE A 252 -6.73 20.32 3.65
N ALA A 253 -7.88 20.69 3.08
CA ALA A 253 -8.10 20.72 1.63
C ALA A 253 -7.11 21.64 0.90
N LYS A 254 -6.67 22.75 1.52
CA LYS A 254 -5.61 23.62 0.95
C LYS A 254 -4.27 22.90 0.87
N HIS A 255 -3.92 22.08 1.86
CA HIS A 255 -2.70 21.28 1.82
C HIS A 255 -2.78 20.12 0.84
N VAL A 256 -3.95 19.48 0.70
CA VAL A 256 -4.20 18.46 -0.33
C VAL A 256 -3.99 19.04 -1.74
N ARG A 257 -4.50 20.24 -2.02
CA ARG A 257 -4.28 20.89 -3.33
C ARG A 257 -2.83 21.28 -3.58
N LYS A 258 -2.11 21.76 -2.56
CA LYS A 258 -0.65 21.99 -2.68
C LYS A 258 0.12 20.71 -2.95
N ALA A 259 -0.31 19.60 -2.35
CA ALA A 259 0.26 18.28 -2.61
C ALA A 259 0.02 17.87 -4.06
N GLN A 260 -1.19 18.10 -4.60
CA GLN A 260 -1.51 17.86 -6.01
C GLN A 260 -0.58 18.62 -6.96
N GLU A 261 -0.38 19.94 -6.73
CA GLU A 261 0.49 20.76 -7.58
C GLU A 261 1.92 20.21 -7.61
N ALA A 262 2.44 19.74 -6.47
CA ALA A 262 3.76 19.12 -6.38
C ALA A 262 3.80 17.72 -7.04
N GLU A 263 2.75 16.92 -6.86
CA GLU A 263 2.60 15.61 -7.49
C GLU A 263 2.57 15.74 -9.01
N GLU A 264 1.85 16.71 -9.56
CA GLU A 264 1.80 16.97 -11.01
C GLU A 264 3.17 17.29 -11.58
N ARG A 265 3.96 18.15 -10.90
CA ARG A 265 5.36 18.41 -11.29
C ARG A 265 6.21 17.15 -11.21
N ALA A 266 6.03 16.33 -10.19
CA ALA A 266 6.77 15.06 -10.07
C ALA A 266 6.48 14.15 -11.27
N VAL A 267 5.21 14.02 -11.66
CA VAL A 267 4.78 13.21 -12.82
C VAL A 267 5.35 13.74 -14.12
N GLU A 268 5.34 15.06 -14.34
CA GLU A 268 5.99 15.68 -15.51
C GLU A 268 7.49 15.34 -15.58
N HIS A 269 8.18 15.35 -14.45
CA HIS A 269 9.57 14.94 -14.37
C HIS A 269 9.79 13.43 -14.59
N LEU A 270 8.84 12.58 -14.18
CA LEU A 270 8.87 11.15 -14.52
C LEU A 270 8.71 10.93 -16.03
N GLU A 271 7.79 11.65 -16.66
CA GLU A 271 7.59 11.63 -18.11
C GLU A 271 8.85 12.09 -18.85
N GLN A 272 9.52 13.14 -18.35
CA GLN A 272 10.79 13.57 -18.92
C GLN A 272 11.90 12.53 -18.75
N ALA A 273 12.01 11.90 -17.57
CA ALA A 273 12.97 10.83 -17.32
C ALA A 273 12.78 9.65 -18.29
N LEU A 274 11.54 9.27 -18.59
CA LEU A 274 11.24 8.25 -19.62
C LEU A 274 11.72 8.67 -21.02
N GLN A 275 11.56 9.93 -21.39
CA GLN A 275 12.07 10.44 -22.67
C GLN A 275 13.60 10.43 -22.72
N ASP A 276 14.26 10.77 -21.61
CA ASP A 276 15.73 10.79 -21.52
C ASP A 276 16.28 9.36 -21.64
N LEU A 277 15.64 8.37 -20.99
CA LEU A 277 15.95 6.95 -21.14
C LEU A 277 15.76 6.43 -22.58
N ALA A 278 14.77 6.93 -23.31
CA ALA A 278 14.50 6.50 -24.68
C ALA A 278 15.46 7.10 -25.73
N ARG A 279 16.18 8.18 -25.39
CA ARG A 279 17.12 8.87 -26.30
C ARG A 279 18.56 8.38 -26.17
N SER A 280 18.89 7.67 -25.09
CA SER A 280 20.20 7.06 -24.85
C SER A 280 20.31 5.66 -25.44
#